data_AF-A0A0P9W328-F1
#
_entry.id   AF-A0A0P9W328-F1
#
_cell.length_a   1.000
_cell.length_b   1.000
_cell.length_c   1.000
_cell.angle_alpha   90.00
_cell.angle_beta   90.00
_cell.angle_gamma   90.00
#
_symmetry.space_group_name_H-M   'P 1'
#
loop_
_entity.id
_entity.type
_entity.pdbx_description
1 polymer ?
#
loop_
_entity_poly.entity_id
_entity_poly.type
_entity_poly.pdbx_seq_one_letter_code
_entity_poly.pdbx_strand_id
1 'polypeptide(L)'
;MNELELLGPRAYGDALGRAALKATAEDFQVDEVLDIPLSGDGEHLWLWVEKRGLNTEEAARRLARAAGVQLRTVSYAGLKDRQALTRQWFSIQLPGKADPDLSAAQDDTLQILKSTRHKRKLQRGAHAANGFTLRLTQLDADTDALNQRLEIIARQGIPNYFGTQRFGYQGGNLGEARDYAARKALPEQRAVRSRLLSTARSYLFNRVLAARVADGSWEKAQVGDLLAFTDSRSFFPAGVDECSDPRLAILDLHPTGPQWGEGHSPADGATAELENAIANDESALRDWLVRAGMEHERRILRLPIGRLTWHYPESDILQLEFVLPPGCFATVLVRELIDLVPVGQTDSPCVF
;
A
#
# COMPACT_ATOMS: atom_id res chain seq x y z
N MET A 1 -17.17 4.82 -12.35
CA MET A 1 -16.39 3.61 -12.64
C MET A 1 -16.63 2.62 -11.52
N ASN A 2 -16.88 1.36 -11.85
CA ASN A 2 -17.05 0.29 -10.85
C ASN A 2 -15.68 -0.30 -10.44
N GLU A 3 -15.68 -1.17 -9.42
CA GLU A 3 -14.43 -1.77 -8.92
C GLU A 3 -13.74 -2.66 -9.96
N LEU A 4 -14.51 -3.43 -10.73
CA LEU A 4 -13.98 -4.30 -11.78
C LEU A 4 -13.24 -3.51 -12.87
N GLU A 5 -13.76 -2.34 -13.26
CA GLU A 5 -13.12 -1.43 -14.22
C GLU A 5 -11.82 -0.81 -13.68
N LEU A 6 -11.72 -0.60 -12.37
CA LEU A 6 -10.56 0.03 -11.73
C LEU A 6 -9.45 -0.96 -11.36
N LEU A 7 -9.83 -2.17 -10.93
CA LEU A 7 -8.90 -3.19 -10.43
C LEU A 7 -8.72 -4.33 -11.43
N GLY A 8 -9.79 -4.88 -11.99
CA GLY A 8 -9.76 -6.11 -12.81
C GLY A 8 -10.32 -7.33 -12.07
N PRO A 9 -10.13 -8.55 -12.58
CA PRO A 9 -10.66 -9.78 -11.96
C PRO A 9 -10.00 -10.12 -10.62
N ARG A 10 -10.55 -11.11 -9.92
CA ARG A 10 -9.92 -11.79 -8.77
C ARG A 10 -9.10 -12.99 -9.27
N ALA A 11 -8.05 -13.37 -8.57
CA ALA A 11 -7.25 -14.55 -8.93
C ALA A 11 -7.88 -15.85 -8.42
N TYR A 12 -8.56 -15.80 -7.27
CA TYR A 12 -9.08 -16.99 -6.59
C TYR A 12 -10.58 -17.24 -6.80
N GLY A 13 -11.16 -16.64 -7.85
CA GLY A 13 -12.59 -16.70 -8.16
C GLY A 13 -13.40 -15.63 -7.41
N ASP A 14 -14.73 -15.79 -7.40
CA ASP A 14 -15.63 -14.86 -6.73
C ASP A 14 -15.40 -14.81 -5.21
N ALA A 15 -15.86 -13.73 -4.58
CA ALA A 15 -15.88 -13.61 -3.13
C ALA A 15 -16.68 -14.77 -2.50
N LEU A 16 -16.20 -15.29 -1.38
CA LEU A 16 -16.81 -16.42 -0.66
C LEU A 16 -17.97 -16.01 0.25
N GLY A 17 -18.26 -14.73 0.35
CA GLY A 17 -19.28 -14.18 1.22
C GLY A 17 -19.05 -12.70 1.47
N ARG A 18 -19.58 -12.20 2.57
CA ARG A 18 -19.57 -10.78 2.92
C ARG A 18 -19.15 -10.54 4.37
N ALA A 19 -18.56 -9.40 4.65
CA ALA A 19 -18.32 -8.93 6.02
C ALA A 19 -18.17 -7.40 6.08
N ALA A 20 -18.26 -6.86 7.28
CA ALA A 20 -17.97 -5.46 7.60
C ALA A 20 -16.50 -5.30 8.02
N LEU A 21 -15.86 -4.24 7.54
CA LEU A 21 -14.51 -3.83 7.93
C LEU A 21 -14.51 -2.35 8.31
N LYS A 22 -13.67 -1.96 9.29
CA LYS A 22 -13.58 -0.59 9.81
C LYS A 22 -14.90 -0.07 10.41
N ALA A 23 -15.64 -0.92 11.12
CA ALA A 23 -16.77 -0.45 11.91
C ALA A 23 -16.29 0.35 13.13
N THR A 24 -15.19 -0.10 13.72
CA THR A 24 -14.40 0.66 14.70
C THR A 24 -12.95 0.78 14.25
N ALA A 25 -12.16 1.65 14.90
CA ALA A 25 -10.74 1.81 14.58
C ALA A 25 -9.94 0.52 14.87
N GLU A 26 -10.39 -0.26 15.86
CA GLU A 26 -9.81 -1.53 16.30
C GLU A 26 -9.98 -2.65 15.26
N ASP A 27 -10.96 -2.54 14.36
CA ASP A 27 -11.13 -3.50 13.25
C ASP A 27 -10.02 -3.40 12.20
N PHE A 28 -9.28 -2.30 12.18
CA PHE A 28 -8.22 -2.06 11.21
C PHE A 28 -6.99 -1.52 11.93
N GLN A 29 -6.12 -2.43 12.33
CA GLN A 29 -4.88 -2.11 13.03
C GLN A 29 -3.70 -2.16 12.09
N VAL A 30 -2.82 -1.16 12.19
CA VAL A 30 -1.60 -1.08 11.37
C VAL A 30 -0.40 -0.77 12.24
N ASP A 31 0.54 -1.71 12.30
CA ASP A 31 1.79 -1.59 13.03
C ASP A 31 2.94 -1.39 12.03
N GLU A 32 3.61 -0.24 12.12
CA GLU A 32 4.80 0.02 11.32
C GLU A 32 5.96 -0.87 11.76
N VAL A 33 6.52 -1.63 10.82
CA VAL A 33 7.69 -2.48 11.06
C VAL A 33 8.94 -1.72 10.62
N LEU A 34 9.82 -1.41 11.58
CA LEU A 34 11.16 -0.90 11.32
C LEU A 34 12.18 -2.00 11.53
N ASP A 35 13.11 -2.15 10.59
CA ASP A 35 14.30 -2.99 10.74
C ASP A 35 15.54 -2.12 11.05
N ILE A 36 15.40 -1.26 12.06
CA ILE A 36 16.47 -0.35 12.50
C ILE A 36 16.72 -0.57 13.99
N PRO A 37 17.90 -1.06 14.38
CA PRO A 37 18.29 -1.16 15.78
C PRO A 37 18.32 0.23 16.43
N LEU A 38 17.67 0.36 17.58
CA LEU A 38 17.63 1.60 18.34
C LEU A 38 18.99 1.83 19.04
N SER A 39 19.66 2.96 18.79
CA SER A 39 20.99 3.21 19.37
C SER A 39 21.00 3.45 20.89
N GLY A 40 19.91 3.98 21.46
CA GLY A 40 19.82 4.28 22.90
C GLY A 40 20.47 5.61 23.31
N ASP A 41 21.22 6.24 22.43
CA ASP A 41 21.82 7.56 22.58
C ASP A 41 21.65 8.42 21.31
N GLY A 42 21.87 9.74 21.42
CA GLY A 42 21.88 10.68 20.30
C GLY A 42 20.91 11.86 20.46
N GLU A 43 20.91 12.73 19.45
CA GLU A 43 20.12 13.96 19.46
C GLU A 43 18.65 13.76 19.07
N HIS A 44 18.25 12.58 18.58
CA HIS A 44 16.86 12.30 18.27
C HIS A 44 16.19 11.49 19.37
N LEU A 45 14.95 11.83 19.70
CA LEU A 45 14.07 11.01 20.54
C LEU A 45 13.08 10.29 19.63
N TRP A 46 13.20 8.98 19.54
CA TRP A 46 12.28 8.12 18.81
C TRP A 46 11.14 7.66 19.72
N LEU A 47 9.93 7.80 19.22
CA LEU A 47 8.69 7.52 19.95
C LEU A 47 7.87 6.49 19.18
N TRP A 48 7.53 5.37 19.81
CA TRP A 48 6.54 4.42 19.32
C TRP A 48 5.17 4.88 19.80
N VAL A 49 4.32 5.30 18.87
CA VAL A 49 3.07 5.99 19.20
C VAL A 49 1.90 5.21 18.63
N GLU A 50 0.96 4.83 19.49
CA GLU A 50 -0.37 4.37 19.09
C GLU A 50 -1.28 5.60 18.94
N LYS A 51 -2.03 5.64 17.84
CA LYS A 51 -3.05 6.66 17.60
C LYS A 51 -4.35 6.03 17.13
N ARG A 52 -5.48 6.66 17.48
CA ARG A 52 -6.82 6.36 16.97
C ARG A 52 -7.56 7.65 16.66
N GLY A 53 -8.26 7.69 15.53
CA GLY A 53 -8.98 8.90 15.11
C GLY A 53 -8.08 10.10 14.79
N LEU A 54 -6.78 9.91 14.59
CA LEU A 54 -5.84 10.96 14.20
C LEU A 54 -5.10 10.54 12.93
N ASN A 55 -4.80 11.48 12.03
CA ASN A 55 -3.81 11.24 10.99
C ASN A 55 -2.38 11.46 11.53
N THR A 56 -1.36 11.03 10.76
CA THR A 56 0.05 11.14 11.19
C THR A 56 0.49 12.59 11.46
N GLU A 57 -0.02 13.57 10.71
CA GLU A 57 0.38 14.97 10.88
C GLU A 57 -0.22 15.61 12.14
N GLU A 58 -1.46 15.28 12.47
CA GLU A 58 -2.11 15.71 13.71
C GLU A 58 -1.36 15.19 14.93
N ALA A 59 -0.98 13.91 14.92
CA ALA A 59 -0.13 13.31 15.94
C ALA A 59 1.23 14.03 16.03
N ALA A 60 1.89 14.31 14.89
CA ALA A 60 3.16 15.04 14.86
C ALA A 60 3.04 16.45 15.45
N ARG A 61 1.97 17.19 15.12
CA ARG A 61 1.68 18.53 15.68
C ARG A 61 1.47 18.47 17.19
N ARG A 62 0.78 17.44 17.67
CA ARG A 62 0.55 17.23 19.10
C ARG A 62 1.84 16.95 19.86
N LEU A 63 2.66 16.03 19.33
CA LEU A 63 3.98 15.71 19.88
C LEU A 63 4.91 16.94 19.88
N ALA A 64 4.95 17.71 18.80
CA ALA A 64 5.76 18.93 18.71
C ALA A 64 5.38 19.96 19.78
N ARG A 65 4.08 20.17 20.00
CA ARG A 65 3.56 21.09 21.02
C ARG A 65 3.94 20.64 22.43
N ALA A 66 3.74 19.37 22.76
CA ALA A 66 4.11 18.84 24.08
C ALA A 66 5.63 18.93 24.33
N ALA A 67 6.44 18.66 23.31
CA ALA A 67 7.90 18.78 23.38
C ALA A 67 8.42 20.24 23.37
N GLY A 68 7.56 21.24 23.13
CA GLY A 68 8.00 22.64 23.00
C GLY A 68 8.94 22.89 21.80
N VAL A 69 8.75 22.16 20.70
CA VAL A 69 9.58 22.26 19.49
C VAL A 69 8.77 22.61 18.25
N GLN A 70 9.46 23.01 17.19
CA GLN A 70 8.84 23.33 15.91
C GLN A 70 8.48 22.04 15.16
N LEU A 71 7.32 22.00 14.49
CA LEU A 71 6.85 20.81 13.77
C LEU A 71 7.88 20.22 12.80
N ARG A 72 8.69 21.05 12.14
CA ARG A 72 9.74 20.61 11.19
C ARG A 72 10.83 19.72 11.82
N THR A 73 10.96 19.71 13.14
CA THR A 73 11.92 18.85 13.86
C THR A 73 11.33 17.48 14.20
N VAL A 74 10.03 17.28 13.96
CA VAL A 74 9.34 15.99 14.08
C VAL A 74 9.31 15.31 12.72
N SER A 75 9.78 14.07 12.64
CA SER A 75 9.72 13.24 11.44
C SER A 75 9.10 11.88 11.70
N TYR A 76 8.69 11.21 10.63
CA TYR A 76 8.01 9.91 10.63
C TYR A 76 8.28 9.20 9.29
N ALA A 77 8.17 7.87 9.26
CA ALA A 77 8.53 7.09 8.08
C ALA A 77 7.42 7.02 7.02
N GLY A 78 6.14 7.05 7.43
CA GLY A 78 5.01 7.00 6.51
C GLY A 78 3.80 7.77 7.01
N LEU A 79 2.83 7.97 6.14
CA LEU A 79 1.50 8.44 6.53
C LEU A 79 0.64 7.24 6.91
N LYS A 80 -0.22 7.43 7.91
CA LYS A 80 -1.18 6.46 8.40
C LYS A 80 -2.55 7.11 8.50
N ASP A 81 -3.57 6.38 8.05
CA ASP A 81 -4.95 6.87 7.97
C ASP A 81 -5.56 7.17 9.34
N ARG A 82 -6.57 8.05 9.35
CA ARG A 82 -7.34 8.43 10.55
C ARG A 82 -8.28 7.30 11.02
N GLN A 83 -8.87 6.58 10.06
CA GLN A 83 -9.84 5.49 10.29
C GLN A 83 -9.12 4.14 10.49
N ALA A 84 -8.24 4.10 11.48
CA ALA A 84 -7.46 2.93 11.87
C ALA A 84 -6.85 3.16 13.26
N LEU A 85 -6.66 2.10 14.03
CA LEU A 85 -5.73 2.10 15.15
C LEU A 85 -4.34 1.86 14.58
N THR A 86 -3.42 2.80 14.72
CA THR A 86 -2.10 2.65 14.10
C THR A 86 -0.99 2.90 15.08
N ARG A 87 0.02 2.04 15.03
CA ARG A 87 1.26 2.21 15.78
C ARG A 87 2.38 2.54 14.80
N GLN A 88 3.03 3.68 15.01
CA GLN A 88 4.10 4.15 14.11
C GLN A 88 5.20 4.86 14.88
N TRP A 89 6.38 4.94 14.27
CA TRP A 89 7.51 5.66 14.85
C TRP A 89 7.51 7.13 14.46
N PHE A 90 7.77 7.98 15.44
CA PHE A 90 8.11 9.39 15.27
C PHE A 90 9.53 9.63 15.76
N SER A 91 10.18 10.66 15.24
CA SER A 91 11.50 11.12 15.68
C SER A 91 11.46 12.62 15.92
N ILE A 92 11.83 13.06 17.13
CA ILE A 92 11.94 14.47 17.50
C ILE A 92 13.42 14.83 17.64
N GLN A 93 13.91 15.81 16.89
CA GLN A 93 15.28 16.30 17.04
C GLN A 93 15.40 17.24 18.26
N LEU A 94 16.32 16.91 19.16
CA LEU A 94 16.56 17.52 20.48
C LEU A 94 18.08 17.63 20.77
N PRO A 95 18.82 18.46 20.02
CA PRO A 95 20.28 18.56 20.15
C PRO A 95 20.66 19.20 21.49
N GLY A 96 21.43 18.47 22.30
CA GLY A 96 21.87 18.93 23.62
C GLY A 96 20.75 19.15 24.64
N LYS A 97 19.52 18.75 24.34
CA LYS A 97 18.35 18.89 25.24
C LYS A 97 18.05 17.56 25.92
N ALA A 98 17.61 17.62 27.17
CA ALA A 98 17.03 16.49 27.88
C ALA A 98 15.72 16.02 27.22
N ASP A 99 15.24 14.84 27.61
CA ASP A 99 13.95 14.30 27.16
C ASP A 99 12.83 15.21 27.69
N PRO A 100 11.93 15.72 26.83
CA PRO A 100 10.79 16.54 27.26
C PRO A 100 9.75 15.68 27.97
N ASP A 101 8.94 16.30 28.83
CA ASP A 101 7.70 15.68 29.29
C ASP A 101 6.68 15.69 28.14
N LEU A 102 6.21 14.50 27.77
CA LEU A 102 5.23 14.28 26.71
C LEU A 102 3.85 13.90 27.25
N SER A 103 3.63 13.98 28.57
CA SER A 103 2.35 13.67 29.22
C SER A 103 1.17 14.41 28.58
N ALA A 104 1.33 15.70 28.26
CA ALA A 104 0.32 16.53 27.61
C ALA A 104 -0.05 16.08 26.18
N ALA A 105 0.78 15.26 25.53
CA ALA A 105 0.46 14.67 24.23
C ALA A 105 -0.47 13.45 24.35
N GLN A 106 -0.64 12.86 25.53
CA GLN A 106 -1.33 11.59 25.69
C GLN A 106 -2.79 11.76 26.15
N ASP A 107 -3.68 10.96 25.57
CA ASP A 107 -5.07 10.75 25.98
C ASP A 107 -5.62 9.49 25.30
N ASP A 108 -6.93 9.29 25.31
CA ASP A 108 -7.58 8.13 24.68
C ASP A 108 -7.32 8.02 23.17
N THR A 109 -6.89 9.09 22.50
CA THR A 109 -6.63 9.13 21.05
C THR A 109 -5.16 8.95 20.67
N LEU A 110 -4.23 9.18 21.61
CA LEU A 110 -2.79 9.08 21.38
C LEU A 110 -2.07 8.58 22.63
N GLN A 111 -1.31 7.49 22.49
CA GLN A 111 -0.52 6.88 23.57
C GLN A 111 0.92 6.69 23.11
N ILE A 112 1.89 7.03 23.96
CA ILE A 112 3.33 6.82 23.70
C ILE A 112 3.71 5.50 24.37
N LEU A 113 3.88 4.46 23.57
CA LEU A 113 4.13 3.10 24.02
C LEU A 113 5.61 2.84 24.33
N LYS A 114 6.52 3.53 23.63
CA LYS A 114 7.97 3.42 23.84
C LYS A 114 8.66 4.73 23.50
N SER A 115 9.72 5.05 24.23
CA SER A 115 10.59 6.19 23.99
C SER A 115 12.05 5.76 24.09
N THR A 116 12.89 6.20 23.16
CA THR A 116 14.33 5.93 23.19
C THR A 116 15.12 6.98 22.42
N ARG A 117 16.36 7.24 22.84
CA ARG A 117 17.27 8.08 22.05
C ARG A 117 17.79 7.34 20.82
N HIS A 118 18.08 8.13 19.78
CA HIS A 118 18.62 7.68 18.52
C HIS A 118 19.60 8.68 17.90
N LYS A 119 20.66 8.18 17.24
CA LYS A 119 21.66 9.04 16.57
C LYS A 119 21.15 9.68 15.28
N ARG A 120 20.22 9.02 14.60
CA ARG A 120 19.74 9.41 13.28
C ARG A 120 18.27 9.84 13.31
N LYS A 121 17.95 10.83 12.49
CA LYS A 121 16.58 11.20 12.12
C LYS A 121 15.87 10.01 11.46
N LEU A 122 14.61 9.78 11.81
CA LEU A 122 13.75 8.86 11.08
C LEU A 122 13.39 9.46 9.71
N GLN A 123 13.80 8.78 8.64
CA GLN A 123 13.60 9.25 7.27
C GLN A 123 12.24 8.78 6.72
N ARG A 124 11.70 9.55 5.76
CA ARG A 124 10.52 9.10 5.00
C ARG A 124 10.86 7.85 4.20
N GLY A 125 9.95 6.88 4.18
CA GLY A 125 10.14 5.58 3.53
C GLY A 125 11.08 4.63 4.28
N ALA A 126 11.47 4.92 5.52
CA ALA A 126 12.37 4.05 6.29
C ALA A 126 11.68 2.81 6.90
N HIS A 127 10.36 2.67 6.75
CA HIS A 127 9.66 1.48 7.21
C HIS A 127 9.90 0.31 6.26
N ALA A 128 10.22 -0.85 6.82
CA ALA A 128 10.48 -2.06 6.08
C ALA A 128 9.19 -2.74 5.65
N ALA A 129 8.14 -2.67 6.48
CA ALA A 129 6.84 -3.26 6.19
C ALA A 129 5.74 -2.63 7.05
N ASN A 130 4.50 -3.04 6.82
CA ASN A 130 3.39 -2.78 7.72
C ASN A 130 2.77 -4.12 8.15
N GLY A 131 2.71 -4.36 9.46
CA GLY A 131 1.92 -5.41 10.05
C GLY A 131 0.46 -4.97 10.15
N PHE A 132 -0.45 -5.88 9.87
CA PHE A 132 -1.89 -5.64 9.89
C PHE A 132 -2.55 -6.64 10.82
N THR A 133 -3.50 -6.14 11.60
CA THR A 133 -4.52 -6.96 12.27
C THR A 133 -5.87 -6.44 11.83
N LEU A 134 -6.59 -7.25 11.05
CA LEU A 134 -7.91 -6.90 10.53
C LEU A 134 -8.98 -7.77 11.20
N ARG A 135 -10.06 -7.14 11.64
CA ARG A 135 -11.24 -7.83 12.14
C ARG A 135 -12.39 -7.62 11.17
N LEU A 136 -12.78 -8.69 10.49
CA LEU A 136 -13.92 -8.74 9.58
C LEU A 136 -15.12 -9.21 10.41
N THR A 137 -16.03 -8.29 10.71
CA THR A 137 -17.21 -8.52 11.56
C THR A 137 -18.45 -8.77 10.71
N GLN A 138 -19.54 -9.28 11.29
CA GLN A 138 -20.75 -9.63 10.52
C GLN A 138 -20.43 -10.59 9.37
N LEU A 139 -19.53 -11.53 9.62
CA LEU A 139 -19.09 -12.50 8.64
C LEU A 139 -20.26 -13.41 8.25
N ASP A 140 -20.56 -13.42 6.96
CA ASP A 140 -21.52 -14.31 6.32
C ASP A 140 -20.84 -14.97 5.12
N ALA A 141 -20.19 -16.10 5.40
CA ALA A 141 -19.38 -16.88 4.47
C ALA A 141 -19.19 -18.31 4.99
N ASP A 142 -18.87 -19.23 4.09
CA ASP A 142 -18.42 -20.58 4.48
C ASP A 142 -16.98 -20.52 5.02
N THR A 143 -16.83 -20.87 6.31
CA THR A 143 -15.54 -20.87 7.00
C THR A 143 -14.56 -21.89 6.43
N ASP A 144 -15.03 -23.05 5.97
CA ASP A 144 -14.15 -24.07 5.40
C ASP A 144 -13.60 -23.62 4.05
N ALA A 145 -14.44 -23.01 3.21
CA ALA A 145 -14.01 -22.40 1.97
C ALA A 145 -13.02 -21.25 2.21
N LEU A 146 -13.25 -20.40 3.23
CA LEU A 146 -12.34 -19.33 3.61
C LEU A 146 -10.97 -19.88 4.05
N ASN A 147 -10.96 -20.90 4.92
CA ASN A 147 -9.73 -21.52 5.39
C ASN A 147 -8.91 -22.08 4.23
N GLN A 148 -9.55 -22.81 3.31
CA GLN A 148 -8.88 -23.35 2.12
C GLN A 148 -8.28 -22.25 1.24
N ARG A 149 -9.02 -21.15 1.02
CA ARG A 149 -8.53 -20.02 0.23
C ARG A 149 -7.38 -19.29 0.93
N LEU A 150 -7.45 -19.09 2.24
CA LEU A 150 -6.38 -18.48 3.05
C LEU A 150 -5.09 -19.31 3.01
N GLU A 151 -5.18 -20.65 3.03
CA GLU A 151 -4.02 -21.53 2.86
C GLU A 151 -3.38 -21.42 1.46
N ILE A 152 -4.19 -21.25 0.42
CA ILE A 152 -3.69 -21.02 -0.94
C ILE A 152 -2.99 -19.66 -1.01
N ILE A 153 -3.62 -18.61 -0.51
CA ILE A 153 -3.07 -17.25 -0.47
C ILE A 153 -1.77 -17.19 0.33
N ALA A 154 -1.69 -17.89 1.46
CA ALA A 154 -0.47 -17.97 2.27
C ALA A 154 0.72 -18.55 1.48
N ARG A 155 0.46 -19.45 0.53
CA ARG A 155 1.48 -20.11 -0.30
C ARG A 155 1.78 -19.36 -1.61
N GLN A 156 0.78 -18.70 -2.19
CA GLN A 156 0.87 -18.16 -3.56
C GLN A 156 0.84 -16.63 -3.61
N GLY A 157 0.45 -15.96 -2.52
CA GLY A 157 0.23 -14.52 -2.52
C GLY A 157 -1.10 -14.13 -3.16
N ILE A 158 -1.20 -12.88 -3.64
CA ILE A 158 -2.37 -12.35 -4.36
C ILE A 158 -1.93 -11.38 -5.47
N PRO A 159 -2.81 -11.04 -6.43
CA PRO A 159 -2.56 -9.92 -7.35
C PRO A 159 -2.35 -8.59 -6.59
N ASN A 160 -1.26 -7.90 -6.90
CA ASN A 160 -0.82 -6.68 -6.20
C ASN A 160 -1.50 -5.39 -6.71
N TYR A 161 -2.83 -5.42 -6.84
CA TYR A 161 -3.60 -4.27 -7.33
C TYR A 161 -3.42 -3.03 -6.46
N PHE A 162 -3.49 -1.85 -7.09
CA PHE A 162 -3.83 -0.63 -6.38
C PHE A 162 -5.32 -0.65 -6.05
N GLY A 163 -5.67 -0.55 -4.77
CA GLY A 163 -7.07 -0.54 -4.31
C GLY A 163 -7.85 0.70 -4.77
N THR A 164 -9.18 0.63 -4.70
CA THR A 164 -10.11 1.67 -5.17
C THR A 164 -9.82 3.06 -4.60
N GLN A 165 -9.36 3.13 -3.35
CA GLN A 165 -8.94 4.37 -2.68
C GLN A 165 -7.90 5.18 -3.48
N ARG A 166 -7.02 4.51 -4.24
CA ARG A 166 -6.01 5.16 -5.09
C ARG A 166 -6.65 6.04 -6.16
N PHE A 167 -7.83 5.66 -6.64
CA PHE A 167 -8.55 6.33 -7.72
C PHE A 167 -9.57 7.36 -7.23
N GLY A 168 -9.66 7.59 -5.91
CA GLY A 168 -10.64 8.50 -5.32
C GLY A 168 -12.06 7.92 -5.34
N TYR A 169 -13.01 8.67 -4.78
CA TYR A 169 -14.41 8.24 -4.72
C TYR A 169 -14.95 7.97 -6.13
N GLN A 170 -15.41 6.74 -6.37
CA GLN A 170 -15.94 6.26 -7.67
C GLN A 170 -15.02 6.51 -8.89
N GLY A 171 -13.70 6.61 -8.67
CA GLY A 171 -12.72 6.88 -9.73
C GLY A 171 -12.53 8.37 -10.05
N GLY A 172 -12.96 9.29 -9.18
CA GLY A 172 -12.87 10.73 -9.40
C GLY A 172 -11.45 11.23 -9.71
N ASN A 173 -10.41 10.70 -9.06
CA ASN A 173 -9.02 11.09 -9.35
C ASN A 173 -8.61 10.65 -10.77
N LEU A 174 -9.12 9.50 -11.24
CA LEU A 174 -8.82 9.00 -12.58
C LEU A 174 -9.55 9.84 -13.65
N GLY A 175 -10.79 10.23 -13.37
CA GLY A 175 -11.51 11.21 -14.20
C GLY A 175 -10.74 12.53 -14.33
N GLU A 176 -10.33 13.10 -13.19
CA GLU A 176 -9.54 14.34 -13.17
C GLU A 176 -8.21 14.19 -13.92
N ALA A 177 -7.51 13.05 -13.77
CA ALA A 177 -6.29 12.77 -14.51
C ALA A 177 -6.54 12.71 -16.04
N ARG A 178 -7.62 12.06 -16.48
CA ARG A 178 -8.02 12.03 -17.89
C ARG A 178 -8.36 13.42 -18.44
N ASP A 179 -9.02 14.27 -17.64
CA ASP A 179 -9.34 15.64 -18.04
C ASP A 179 -8.08 16.49 -18.24
N TYR A 180 -7.08 16.36 -17.37
CA TYR A 180 -5.78 17.02 -17.53
C TYR A 180 -5.00 16.48 -18.71
N ALA A 181 -5.02 15.16 -18.91
CA ALA A 181 -4.39 14.50 -20.05
C ALA A 181 -4.97 14.95 -21.39
N ALA A 182 -6.31 15.00 -21.52
CA ALA A 182 -7.00 15.47 -22.71
C ALA A 182 -6.66 16.92 -23.05
N ARG A 183 -6.54 17.79 -22.04
CA ARG A 183 -6.12 19.19 -22.19
C ARG A 183 -4.61 19.38 -22.36
N LYS A 184 -3.82 18.31 -22.26
CA LYS A 184 -2.35 18.33 -22.29
C LYS A 184 -1.73 19.30 -21.28
N ALA A 185 -2.37 19.46 -20.13
CA ALA A 185 -2.01 20.39 -19.07
C ALA A 185 -1.62 19.65 -17.79
N LEU A 186 -0.76 20.25 -16.97
CA LEU A 186 -0.43 19.74 -15.64
C LEU A 186 -1.08 20.64 -14.58
N PRO A 187 -1.60 20.08 -13.48
CA PRO A 187 -2.03 20.89 -12.34
C PRO A 187 -0.88 21.76 -11.84
N GLU A 188 -1.17 23.04 -11.54
CA GLU A 188 -0.19 23.99 -11.00
C GLU A 188 0.22 23.60 -9.58
N GLN A 189 -0.76 23.16 -8.78
CA GLN A 189 -0.53 22.71 -7.41
C GLN A 189 0.23 21.37 -7.42
N ARG A 190 1.45 21.39 -6.89
CA ARG A 190 2.35 20.23 -6.86
C ARG A 190 1.73 18.99 -6.22
N ALA A 191 0.98 19.15 -5.14
CA ALA A 191 0.33 18.04 -4.43
C ALA A 191 -0.73 17.36 -5.30
N VAL A 192 -1.62 18.15 -5.92
CA VAL A 192 -2.64 17.68 -6.88
C VAL A 192 -1.97 16.98 -8.06
N ARG A 193 -0.94 17.60 -8.65
CA ARG A 193 -0.18 17.01 -9.75
C ARG A 193 0.40 15.64 -9.38
N SER A 194 1.06 15.53 -8.23
CA SER A 194 1.65 14.27 -7.77
C SER A 194 0.59 13.18 -7.57
N ARG A 195 -0.56 13.52 -6.97
CA ARG A 195 -1.68 12.60 -6.76
C ARG A 195 -2.26 12.08 -8.08
N LEU A 196 -2.51 12.95 -9.05
CA LEU A 196 -3.11 12.58 -10.33
C LEU A 196 -2.16 11.77 -11.22
N LEU A 197 -0.87 12.14 -11.26
CA LEU A 197 0.15 11.34 -11.97
C LEU A 197 0.27 9.94 -11.37
N SER A 198 0.29 9.84 -10.03
CA SER A 198 0.27 8.53 -9.34
C SER A 198 -0.98 7.74 -9.70
N THR A 199 -2.15 8.39 -9.77
CA THR A 199 -3.41 7.74 -10.14
C THR A 199 -3.35 7.14 -11.54
N ALA A 200 -2.86 7.90 -12.53
CA ALA A 200 -2.72 7.44 -13.91
C ALA A 200 -1.76 6.24 -14.03
N ARG A 201 -0.59 6.29 -13.37
CA ARG A 201 0.36 5.16 -13.35
C ARG A 201 -0.23 3.92 -12.71
N SER A 202 -0.92 4.08 -11.58
CA SER A 202 -1.58 2.97 -10.89
C SER A 202 -2.68 2.32 -11.73
N TYR A 203 -3.39 3.10 -12.54
CA TYR A 203 -4.43 2.57 -13.41
C TYR A 203 -3.85 1.75 -14.56
N LEU A 204 -2.81 2.25 -15.24
CA LEU A 204 -2.11 1.48 -16.29
C LEU A 204 -1.51 0.18 -15.74
N PHE A 205 -0.91 0.23 -14.55
CA PHE A 205 -0.43 -0.97 -13.85
C PHE A 205 -1.57 -1.96 -13.59
N ASN A 206 -2.70 -1.51 -13.03
CA ASN A 206 -3.84 -2.38 -12.74
C ASN A 206 -4.39 -3.03 -14.01
N ARG A 207 -4.43 -2.30 -15.14
CA ARG A 207 -4.88 -2.84 -16.44
C ARG A 207 -3.96 -3.96 -16.94
N VAL A 208 -2.64 -3.83 -16.80
CA VAL A 208 -1.67 -4.89 -17.15
C VAL A 208 -1.84 -6.10 -16.23
N LEU A 209 -1.94 -5.87 -14.92
CA LEU A 209 -2.18 -6.95 -13.96
C LEU A 209 -3.52 -7.64 -14.20
N ALA A 210 -4.57 -6.90 -14.55
CA ALA A 210 -5.88 -7.46 -14.90
C ALA A 210 -5.82 -8.42 -16.10
N ALA A 211 -5.07 -8.07 -17.15
CA ALA A 211 -4.86 -8.94 -18.29
C ALA A 211 -4.13 -10.24 -17.88
N ARG A 212 -3.04 -10.11 -17.10
CA ARG A 212 -2.26 -11.24 -16.59
C ARG A 212 -3.05 -12.13 -15.60
N VAL A 213 -4.01 -11.57 -14.87
CA VAL A 213 -4.89 -12.36 -14.00
C VAL A 213 -5.91 -13.11 -14.84
N ALA A 214 -6.50 -12.46 -15.85
CA ALA A 214 -7.49 -13.07 -16.73
C ALA A 214 -6.94 -14.27 -17.53
N ASP A 215 -5.67 -14.25 -17.92
CA ASP A 215 -5.01 -15.36 -18.62
C ASP A 215 -4.25 -16.34 -17.70
N GLY A 216 -4.26 -16.10 -16.38
CA GLY A 216 -3.61 -16.94 -15.38
C GLY A 216 -2.07 -16.86 -15.34
N SER A 217 -1.46 -15.83 -15.93
CA SER A 217 -0.01 -15.65 -15.97
C SER A 217 0.57 -14.67 -14.94
N TRP A 218 -0.26 -14.01 -14.14
CA TRP A 218 0.13 -12.98 -13.15
C TRP A 218 1.20 -13.43 -12.14
N GLU A 219 1.23 -14.72 -11.78
CA GLU A 219 2.17 -15.30 -10.82
C GLU A 219 3.41 -15.96 -11.47
N LYS A 220 3.43 -16.08 -12.81
CA LYS A 220 4.46 -16.81 -13.55
C LYS A 220 5.40 -15.84 -14.23
N ALA A 221 6.72 -16.03 -14.05
CA ALA A 221 7.70 -15.36 -14.88
C ALA A 221 7.69 -15.93 -16.30
N GLN A 222 7.83 -15.06 -17.29
CA GLN A 222 7.92 -15.41 -18.71
C GLN A 222 9.14 -14.74 -19.32
N VAL A 223 9.71 -15.34 -20.38
CA VAL A 223 10.82 -14.72 -21.10
C VAL A 223 10.39 -13.37 -21.65
N GLY A 224 11.20 -12.34 -21.39
CA GLY A 224 10.88 -10.94 -21.72
C GLY A 224 10.17 -10.17 -20.60
N ASP A 225 9.75 -10.83 -19.51
CA ASP A 225 9.33 -10.12 -18.30
C ASP A 225 10.50 -9.31 -17.71
N LEU A 226 10.16 -8.31 -16.92
CA LEU A 226 11.10 -7.69 -15.98
C LEU A 226 10.81 -8.24 -14.58
N LEU A 227 11.82 -8.79 -13.92
CA LEU A 227 11.69 -9.34 -12.58
C LEU A 227 12.24 -8.38 -11.53
N ALA A 228 11.65 -8.40 -10.34
CA ALA A 228 12.14 -7.67 -9.18
C ALA A 228 11.96 -8.48 -7.89
N PHE A 229 12.86 -8.24 -6.93
CA PHE A 229 12.71 -8.75 -5.57
C PHE A 229 11.65 -7.95 -4.81
N THR A 230 11.00 -8.56 -3.83
CA THR A 230 9.87 -7.99 -3.07
C THR A 230 10.09 -6.55 -2.59
N ASP A 231 11.27 -6.27 -2.04
CA ASP A 231 11.62 -4.96 -1.47
C ASP A 231 12.60 -4.15 -2.33
N SER A 232 12.78 -4.52 -3.59
CA SER A 232 13.71 -3.85 -4.51
C SER A 232 13.00 -2.89 -5.46
N ARG A 233 13.64 -1.75 -5.72
CA ARG A 233 13.26 -0.85 -6.83
C ARG A 233 13.97 -1.18 -8.13
N SER A 234 15.01 -2.01 -8.07
CA SER A 234 15.74 -2.49 -9.23
C SER A 234 15.00 -3.67 -9.85
N PHE A 235 15.06 -3.74 -11.17
CA PHE A 235 14.50 -4.82 -11.97
C PHE A 235 15.51 -5.26 -13.02
N PHE A 236 15.34 -6.47 -13.54
CA PHE A 236 16.21 -7.06 -14.56
C PHE A 236 15.39 -7.94 -15.52
N PRO A 237 15.83 -8.11 -16.78
CA PRO A 237 15.11 -8.92 -17.76
C PRO A 237 15.13 -10.40 -17.40
N ALA A 238 14.02 -11.09 -17.68
CA ALA A 238 13.88 -12.53 -17.56
C ALA A 238 14.29 -13.23 -18.86
N GLY A 239 15.36 -14.01 -18.82
CA GLY A 239 15.65 -15.05 -19.80
C GLY A 239 15.03 -16.39 -19.40
N VAL A 240 15.44 -17.46 -20.08
CA VAL A 240 14.97 -18.84 -19.79
C VAL A 240 15.39 -19.28 -18.37
N ASP A 241 16.60 -18.92 -17.96
CA ASP A 241 17.15 -19.29 -16.65
C ASP A 241 16.42 -18.59 -15.51
N GLU A 242 16.18 -17.28 -15.64
CA GLU A 242 15.45 -16.49 -14.65
C GLU A 242 14.00 -16.95 -14.47
N CYS A 243 13.37 -17.45 -15.55
CA CYS A 243 12.02 -18.01 -15.46
C CYS A 243 11.94 -19.30 -14.64
N SER A 244 13.08 -19.95 -14.38
CA SER A 244 13.19 -21.16 -13.58
C SER A 244 13.82 -20.90 -12.20
N ASP A 245 14.02 -19.64 -11.82
CA ASP A 245 14.69 -19.29 -10.57
C ASP A 245 13.87 -19.79 -9.35
N PRO A 246 14.46 -20.55 -8.42
CA PRO A 246 13.75 -21.10 -7.27
C PRO A 246 13.17 -20.01 -6.34
N ARG A 247 13.67 -18.76 -6.41
CA ARG A 247 13.15 -17.61 -5.65
C ARG A 247 11.75 -17.19 -6.08
N LEU A 248 11.31 -17.57 -7.29
CA LEU A 248 9.92 -17.43 -7.73
C LEU A 248 8.99 -18.30 -6.87
N ALA A 249 9.41 -19.52 -6.49
CA ALA A 249 8.55 -20.45 -5.75
C ALA A 249 8.40 -20.05 -4.27
N ILE A 250 9.43 -19.42 -3.68
CA ILE A 250 9.41 -18.95 -2.29
C ILE A 250 8.94 -17.50 -2.13
N LEU A 251 8.40 -16.90 -3.20
CA LEU A 251 7.86 -15.53 -3.21
C LEU A 251 8.88 -14.43 -2.82
N ASP A 252 10.12 -14.58 -3.28
CA ASP A 252 11.18 -13.56 -3.12
C ASP A 252 11.50 -12.86 -4.46
N LEU A 253 11.21 -13.52 -5.59
CA LEU A 253 11.32 -12.96 -6.94
C LEU A 253 9.95 -12.95 -7.64
N HIS A 254 9.68 -11.90 -8.41
CA HIS A 254 8.35 -11.68 -8.99
C HIS A 254 8.42 -11.10 -10.41
N PRO A 255 7.53 -11.52 -11.34
CA PRO A 255 7.24 -10.72 -12.51
C PRO A 255 6.65 -9.37 -12.10
N THR A 256 6.89 -8.35 -12.90
CA THR A 256 6.47 -6.97 -12.60
C THR A 256 5.57 -6.41 -13.69
N GLY A 257 4.82 -5.36 -13.37
CA GLY A 257 4.07 -4.53 -14.33
C GLY A 257 4.59 -3.09 -14.36
N PRO A 258 4.19 -2.30 -15.36
CA PRO A 258 4.73 -0.97 -15.58
C PRO A 258 4.05 0.05 -14.67
N GLN A 259 4.85 0.84 -13.97
CA GLN A 259 4.43 2.18 -13.60
C GLN A 259 4.93 3.12 -14.70
N TRP A 260 4.01 3.48 -15.60
CA TRP A 260 4.37 4.09 -16.88
C TRP A 260 5.17 5.39 -16.75
N GLY A 261 6.10 5.58 -17.68
CA GLY A 261 7.00 6.71 -17.75
C GLY A 261 7.41 7.01 -19.19
N GLU A 262 8.56 7.64 -19.36
CA GLU A 262 9.12 8.02 -20.65
C GLU A 262 9.46 6.79 -21.52
N GLY A 263 9.11 6.88 -22.80
CA GLY A 263 9.42 5.85 -23.80
C GLY A 263 8.39 4.72 -23.90
N HIS A 264 8.82 3.63 -24.52
CA HIS A 264 8.08 2.36 -24.58
C HIS A 264 8.40 1.51 -23.36
N SER A 265 7.58 0.47 -23.12
CA SER A 265 7.90 -0.53 -22.11
C SER A 265 9.33 -1.08 -22.29
N PRO A 266 10.13 -1.20 -21.22
CA PRO A 266 11.46 -1.80 -21.25
C PRO A 266 11.42 -3.33 -21.15
N ALA A 267 10.23 -3.94 -21.07
CA ALA A 267 10.07 -5.38 -21.22
C ALA A 267 10.33 -5.81 -22.68
N ASP A 268 10.35 -7.12 -22.93
CA ASP A 268 10.52 -7.68 -24.28
C ASP A 268 9.38 -8.66 -24.63
N GLY A 269 9.29 -9.03 -25.91
CA GLY A 269 8.35 -10.02 -26.43
C GLY A 269 6.89 -9.76 -26.06
N ALA A 270 6.17 -10.82 -25.68
CA ALA A 270 4.75 -10.77 -25.38
C ALA A 270 4.41 -9.81 -24.22
N THR A 271 5.30 -9.66 -23.23
CA THR A 271 5.10 -8.71 -22.13
C THR A 271 5.19 -7.27 -22.62
N ALA A 272 6.16 -6.94 -23.47
CA ALA A 272 6.24 -5.62 -24.09
C ALA A 272 5.01 -5.32 -24.96
N GLU A 273 4.54 -6.29 -25.75
CA GLU A 273 3.36 -6.15 -26.59
C GLU A 273 2.11 -5.86 -25.76
N LEU A 274 1.88 -6.62 -24.70
CA LEU A 274 0.76 -6.41 -23.77
C LEU A 274 0.81 -5.02 -23.12
N GLU A 275 1.96 -4.65 -22.57
CA GLU A 275 2.14 -3.37 -21.87
C GLU A 275 1.94 -2.18 -22.82
N ASN A 276 2.53 -2.24 -24.02
CA ASN A 276 2.37 -1.18 -25.02
C ASN A 276 0.94 -1.12 -25.55
N ALA A 277 0.26 -2.25 -25.77
CA ALA A 277 -1.15 -2.28 -26.19
C ALA A 277 -2.04 -1.55 -25.18
N ILE A 278 -1.91 -1.86 -23.89
CA ILE A 278 -2.68 -1.21 -22.82
C ILE A 278 -2.36 0.29 -22.72
N ALA A 279 -1.09 0.68 -22.86
CA ALA A 279 -0.72 2.09 -22.85
C ALA A 279 -1.23 2.85 -24.09
N ASN A 280 -1.36 2.17 -25.24
CA ASN A 280 -1.91 2.74 -26.47
C ASN A 280 -3.42 2.95 -26.36
N ASP A 281 -4.15 2.01 -25.74
CA ASP A 281 -5.58 2.15 -25.44
C ASP A 281 -5.87 3.37 -24.56
N GLU A 282 -4.93 3.74 -23.70
CA GLU A 282 -4.99 4.93 -22.83
C GLU A 282 -3.95 5.98 -23.24
N SER A 283 -3.74 6.17 -24.55
CA SER A 283 -2.69 7.04 -25.13
C SER A 283 -2.66 8.46 -24.55
N ALA A 284 -3.81 9.05 -24.23
CA ALA A 284 -3.86 10.37 -23.59
C ALA A 284 -3.16 10.37 -22.21
N LEU A 285 -3.43 9.36 -21.36
CA LEU A 285 -2.77 9.22 -20.07
C LEU A 285 -1.28 8.89 -20.23
N ARG A 286 -0.94 8.00 -21.17
CA ARG A 286 0.44 7.66 -21.53
C ARG A 286 1.23 8.92 -21.88
N ASP A 287 0.76 9.69 -22.87
CA ASP A 287 1.45 10.90 -23.35
C ASP A 287 1.53 11.97 -22.27
N TRP A 288 0.52 12.06 -21.42
CA TRP A 288 0.50 12.98 -20.29
C TRP A 288 1.56 12.63 -19.22
N LEU A 289 1.74 11.34 -18.93
CA LEU A 289 2.80 10.85 -18.03
C LEU A 289 4.20 11.13 -18.61
N VAL A 290 4.39 10.89 -19.92
CA VAL A 290 5.64 11.22 -20.63
C VAL A 290 5.91 12.73 -20.57
N ARG A 291 4.90 13.56 -20.86
CA ARG A 291 5.00 15.03 -20.76
C ARG A 291 5.37 15.51 -19.35
N ALA A 292 4.92 14.79 -18.32
CA ALA A 292 5.25 15.10 -16.94
C ALA A 292 6.69 14.71 -16.55
N GLY A 293 7.44 14.05 -17.44
CA GLY A 293 8.80 13.58 -17.17
C GLY A 293 8.85 12.42 -16.18
N MET A 294 7.82 11.58 -16.16
CA MET A 294 7.81 10.40 -15.28
C MET A 294 8.82 9.36 -15.78
N GLU A 295 9.65 8.82 -14.89
CA GLU A 295 10.52 7.70 -15.22
C GLU A 295 9.74 6.37 -15.22
N HIS A 296 10.24 5.43 -16.02
CA HIS A 296 9.70 4.07 -16.00
C HIS A 296 10.14 3.36 -14.74
N GLU A 297 9.17 2.97 -13.92
CA GLU A 297 9.41 2.12 -12.74
C GLU A 297 8.62 0.83 -12.88
N ARG A 298 8.97 -0.15 -12.05
CA ARG A 298 8.31 -1.46 -12.00
C ARG A 298 7.64 -1.68 -10.65
N ARG A 299 6.59 -2.47 -10.64
CA ARG A 299 5.92 -2.96 -9.43
C ARG A 299 5.66 -4.44 -9.58
N ILE A 300 5.95 -5.24 -8.56
CA ILE A 300 5.67 -6.68 -8.57
C ILE A 300 4.17 -6.94 -8.81
N LEU A 301 3.85 -7.89 -9.71
CA LEU A 301 2.46 -8.28 -10.03
C LEU A 301 1.84 -9.11 -8.90
N ARG A 302 2.65 -9.91 -8.23
CA ARG A 302 2.25 -10.82 -7.15
C ARG A 302 2.72 -10.26 -5.80
N LEU A 303 1.76 -10.04 -4.90
CA LEU A 303 1.98 -9.57 -3.54
C LEU A 303 2.13 -10.77 -2.60
N PRO A 304 3.33 -10.99 -2.00
CA PRO A 304 3.48 -11.97 -0.93
C PRO A 304 2.77 -11.47 0.35
N ILE A 305 2.07 -12.39 1.04
CA ILE A 305 1.42 -12.11 2.33
C ILE A 305 2.28 -12.71 3.43
N GLY A 306 3.15 -11.89 4.03
CA GLY A 306 4.08 -12.34 5.06
C GLY A 306 3.35 -12.69 6.35
N ARG A 307 3.72 -13.82 6.98
CA ARG A 307 3.21 -14.26 8.30
C ARG A 307 1.68 -14.26 8.40
N LEU A 308 0.98 -14.66 7.33
CA LEU A 308 -0.47 -14.76 7.34
C LEU A 308 -0.93 -15.79 8.38
N THR A 309 -1.64 -15.34 9.40
CA THR A 309 -2.37 -16.16 10.35
C THR A 309 -3.81 -15.65 10.45
N TRP A 310 -4.70 -16.54 10.86
CA TRP A 310 -6.10 -16.20 11.04
C TRP A 310 -6.75 -17.07 12.10
N HIS A 311 -7.81 -16.54 12.68
CA HIS A 311 -8.68 -17.27 13.59
C HIS A 311 -10.06 -16.61 13.64
N TYR A 312 -10.99 -17.27 14.32
CA TYR A 312 -12.36 -16.79 14.49
C TYR A 312 -12.59 -16.50 15.98
N PRO A 313 -12.44 -15.25 16.44
CA PRO A 313 -12.72 -14.87 17.83
C PRO A 313 -14.16 -15.21 18.24
N GLU A 314 -15.09 -15.03 17.30
CA GLU A 314 -16.51 -15.33 17.39
C GLU A 314 -16.98 -15.93 16.07
N SER A 315 -18.16 -16.55 16.04
CA SER A 315 -18.66 -17.25 14.84
C SER A 315 -18.88 -16.34 13.62
N ASP A 316 -19.11 -15.05 13.85
CA ASP A 316 -19.34 -14.03 12.83
C ASP A 316 -18.15 -13.06 12.70
N ILE A 317 -16.98 -13.44 13.21
CA ILE A 317 -15.76 -12.62 13.15
C ILE A 317 -14.59 -13.43 12.61
N LEU A 318 -14.01 -12.99 11.50
CA LEU A 318 -12.71 -13.46 11.02
C LEU A 318 -11.63 -12.42 11.35
N GLN A 319 -10.63 -12.82 12.14
CA GLN A 319 -9.45 -12.00 12.39
C GLN A 319 -8.29 -12.48 11.52
N LEU A 320 -7.66 -11.55 10.80
CA LEU A 320 -6.48 -11.77 9.96
C LEU A 320 -5.29 -11.01 10.54
N GLU A 321 -4.14 -11.66 10.59
CA GLU A 321 -2.86 -11.06 10.97
C GLU A 321 -1.83 -11.36 9.89
N PHE A 322 -1.15 -10.32 9.38
CA PHE A 322 -0.19 -10.47 8.28
C PHE A 322 0.71 -9.24 8.14
N VAL A 323 1.74 -9.35 7.31
CA VAL A 323 2.71 -8.30 7.02
C VAL A 323 2.77 -8.07 5.52
N LEU A 324 2.69 -6.80 5.11
CA LEU A 324 2.84 -6.39 3.71
C LEU A 324 4.03 -5.47 3.50
N PRO A 325 4.71 -5.55 2.34
CA PRO A 325 5.69 -4.58 1.91
C PRO A 325 5.13 -3.14 1.84
N PRO A 326 6.00 -2.12 1.85
CA PRO A 326 5.60 -0.72 1.72
C PRO A 326 4.83 -0.48 0.42
N GLY A 327 3.79 0.37 0.47
CA GLY A 327 3.01 0.73 -0.71
C GLY A 327 2.08 -0.38 -1.24
N CYS A 328 1.82 -1.41 -0.43
CA CYS A 328 0.81 -2.44 -0.67
C CYS A 328 -0.41 -2.20 0.23
N PHE A 329 -1.56 -2.78 -0.13
CA PHE A 329 -2.85 -2.46 0.49
C PHE A 329 -3.48 -3.70 1.13
N ALA A 330 -3.82 -3.62 2.42
CA ALA A 330 -4.49 -4.71 3.12
C ALA A 330 -5.87 -5.05 2.52
N THR A 331 -6.55 -4.06 1.92
CA THR A 331 -7.87 -4.24 1.32
C THR A 331 -7.85 -5.16 0.10
N VAL A 332 -6.72 -5.29 -0.62
CA VAL A 332 -6.66 -6.24 -1.76
C VAL A 332 -6.62 -7.69 -1.32
N LEU A 333 -6.09 -7.98 -0.12
CA LEU A 333 -6.20 -9.32 0.47
C LEU A 333 -7.67 -9.63 0.80
N VAL A 334 -8.34 -8.71 1.49
CA VAL A 334 -9.75 -8.87 1.86
C VAL A 334 -10.63 -9.07 0.63
N ARG A 335 -10.33 -8.33 -0.46
CA ARG A 335 -11.02 -8.44 -1.74
C ARG A 335 -10.98 -9.85 -2.33
N GLU A 336 -9.87 -10.57 -2.19
CA GLU A 336 -9.77 -11.96 -2.70
C GLU A 336 -10.58 -12.95 -1.85
N LEU A 337 -11.04 -12.55 -0.66
CA LEU A 337 -11.78 -13.41 0.27
C LEU A 337 -13.29 -13.14 0.23
N ILE A 338 -13.69 -11.89 0.41
CA ILE A 338 -15.07 -11.50 0.68
C ILE A 338 -15.42 -10.14 0.05
N ASP A 339 -16.72 -9.88 -0.10
CA ASP A 339 -17.24 -8.56 -0.40
C ASP A 339 -17.42 -7.75 0.89
N LEU A 340 -16.95 -6.50 0.89
CA LEU A 340 -17.12 -5.61 2.03
C LEU A 340 -18.48 -4.94 1.99
N VAL A 341 -19.27 -5.10 3.05
CA VAL A 341 -20.51 -4.33 3.21
C VAL A 341 -20.20 -2.93 3.75
N PRO A 342 -20.92 -1.89 3.29
CA PRO A 342 -20.77 -0.55 3.85
C PRO A 342 -21.11 -0.57 5.35
N VAL A 343 -20.17 -0.13 6.19
CA VAL A 343 -20.51 0.25 7.56
C VAL A 343 -21.05 1.67 7.52
N GLY A 344 -22.16 1.94 8.21
CA GLY A 344 -22.86 3.23 8.18
C GLY A 344 -21.91 4.44 8.18
N GLN A 345 -22.17 5.37 7.26
CA GLN A 345 -21.31 6.50 6.91
C GLN A 345 -20.65 7.18 8.13
N THR A 346 -19.32 7.24 8.14
CA THR A 346 -18.64 8.46 8.59
C THR A 346 -18.00 9.11 7.38
N ASP A 347 -18.78 9.98 6.76
CA ASP A 347 -18.33 10.95 5.76
C ASP A 347 -17.10 11.69 6.28
N SER A 348 -16.00 11.54 5.57
CA SER A 348 -15.06 12.61 5.28
C SER A 348 -14.16 12.13 4.14
N PRO A 349 -14.40 12.58 2.89
CA PRO A 349 -13.44 12.34 1.83
C PRO A 349 -12.10 12.93 2.26
N CYS A 350 -11.04 12.13 2.21
CA CYS A 350 -9.67 12.60 2.37
C CYS A 350 -9.44 13.73 1.35
N VAL A 351 -9.44 14.97 1.84
CA VAL A 351 -8.91 16.11 1.11
C VAL A 351 -7.38 15.97 1.18
N PHE A 352 -6.77 15.69 0.03
CA PHE A 352 -5.31 15.63 -0.16
C PHE A 352 -4.68 17.01 -0.20
#